data_AF-A0A7V9Q9W6-F1
#
_entry.id   AF-A0A7V9Q9W6-F1
#
_cell.length_a   1.000
_cell.length_b   1.000
_cell.length_c   1.000
_cell.angle_alpha   90.00
_cell.angle_beta   90.00
_cell.angle_gamma   90.00
#
_symmetry.space_group_name_H-M   'P 1'
#
loop_
_entity.id
_entity.type
_entity.pdbx_description
1 polymer ?
#
loop_
_entity_poly.entity_id
_entity_poly.type
_entity_poly.pdbx_seq_one_letter_code
_entity_poly.pdbx_strand_id
1 'polypeptide(L)'
;MLDLPVIQPERPFGAEPEIAEISFKGNRREYFVTPEPGLKVGEYVVVDMDRGQDLGRVRTVGGVAAKKCSSCVDGGTGATPERQIRRRASAEEVERLLILRADEERVRRQARALVEQHHLKMKVTECEWQWDKNKLTLYFTAERRVDFRQLVR
;
A
#
# COMPACT_ATOMS: atom_id res chain seq x y z
N MET A 1 27.96 -13.91 18.06
CA MET A 1 27.65 -13.07 16.88
C MET A 1 26.63 -12.06 17.38
N LEU A 2 27.07 -10.86 17.73
CA LEU A 2 26.22 -9.80 18.29
C LEU A 2 25.64 -9.00 17.12
N ASP A 3 24.31 -8.92 17.03
CA ASP A 3 23.63 -8.05 16.07
C ASP A 3 24.01 -6.60 16.36
N LEU A 4 24.77 -6.01 15.43
CA LEU A 4 25.04 -4.58 15.43
C LEU A 4 23.73 -3.85 15.07
N PRO A 5 23.30 -2.85 15.85
CA PRO A 5 22.15 -2.05 15.50
C PRO A 5 22.41 -1.38 14.15
N VAL A 6 21.46 -1.53 13.22
CA VAL A 6 21.45 -0.84 11.94
C VAL A 6 21.42 0.67 12.23
N ILE A 7 22.57 1.32 12.08
CA ILE A 7 22.70 2.78 12.21
C ILE A 7 21.90 3.38 11.06
N GLN A 8 20.73 3.92 11.35
CA GLN A 8 20.00 4.76 10.39
C GLN A 8 20.86 6.00 10.13
N PRO A 9 21.05 6.43 8.87
CA PRO A 9 21.82 7.64 8.59
C PRO A 9 21.20 8.81 9.33
N GLU A 10 22.02 9.50 10.12
CA GLU A 10 21.58 10.63 10.94
C GLU A 10 20.96 11.70 10.04
N ARG A 11 19.71 12.06 10.35
CA ARG A 11 18.96 13.10 9.66
C ARG A 11 19.75 14.42 9.74
N PRO A 12 19.90 15.19 8.66
CA PRO A 12 20.47 16.52 8.77
C PRO A 12 19.66 17.33 9.80
N PHE A 13 20.36 17.83 10.81
CA PHE A 13 19.78 18.63 11.90
C PHE A 13 18.99 19.80 11.29
N GLY A 14 17.66 19.78 11.42
CA GLY A 14 16.77 20.89 11.02
C GLY A 14 15.83 20.64 9.84
N ALA A 15 15.85 19.50 9.16
CA ALA A 15 14.83 19.19 8.15
C ALA A 15 13.61 18.51 8.80
N GLU A 16 12.48 19.22 8.87
CA GLU A 16 11.23 18.64 9.36
C GLU A 16 10.80 17.44 8.48
N PRO A 17 10.27 16.35 9.08
CA PRO A 17 9.68 15.26 8.32
C PRO A 17 8.60 15.77 7.37
N GLU A 18 8.86 15.64 6.08
CA GLU A 18 7.86 15.95 5.06
C GLU A 18 6.81 14.83 4.99
N ILE A 19 5.55 15.22 4.81
CA ILE A 19 4.44 14.28 4.60
C ILE A 19 4.24 14.10 3.11
N ALA A 20 3.98 12.87 2.69
CA ALA A 20 3.61 12.55 1.32
C ALA A 20 2.30 11.77 1.26
N GLU A 21 1.42 12.16 0.33
CA GLU A 21 0.23 11.40 -0.06
C GLU A 21 0.64 10.36 -1.10
N ILE A 22 0.51 9.08 -0.78
CA ILE A 22 0.85 7.96 -1.65
C ILE A 22 -0.44 7.29 -2.12
N SER A 23 -0.51 7.03 -3.43
CA SER A 23 -1.64 6.30 -4.04
C SER A 23 -1.26 4.90 -4.46
N PHE A 24 -2.18 3.97 -4.24
CA PHE A 24 -2.12 2.56 -4.61
C PHE A 24 -3.22 2.23 -5.63
N LYS A 25 -3.42 0.94 -5.93
CA LYS A 25 -4.55 0.50 -6.77
C LYS A 25 -5.89 0.82 -6.09
N GLY A 26 -6.95 0.91 -6.90
CA GLY A 26 -8.32 1.03 -6.39
C GLY A 26 -8.65 2.36 -5.70
N ASN A 27 -7.98 3.45 -6.09
CA ASN A 27 -8.10 4.78 -5.46
C ASN A 27 -7.70 4.83 -3.97
N ARG A 28 -7.08 3.77 -3.44
CA ARG A 28 -6.54 3.75 -2.09
C ARG A 28 -5.42 4.78 -1.98
N ARG A 29 -5.51 5.64 -0.97
CA ARG A 29 -4.52 6.67 -0.68
C ARG A 29 -4.27 6.73 0.80
N GLU A 30 -3.01 6.84 1.17
CA GLU A 30 -2.58 6.93 2.56
C GLU A 30 -1.45 7.96 2.66
N TYR A 31 -1.31 8.58 3.82
CA TYR A 31 -0.26 9.56 4.07
C TYR A 31 0.90 8.89 4.80
N PHE A 32 2.12 9.31 4.48
CA PHE A 32 3.34 8.75 5.06
C PHE A 32 4.34 9.87 5.36
N VAL A 33 5.17 9.65 6.37
CA VAL A 33 6.36 10.48 6.61
C VAL A 33 7.49 10.06 5.68
N THR A 34 8.19 11.00 5.06
CA THR A 34 9.42 10.70 4.29
C THR A 34 10.68 10.83 5.16
N PRO A 35 11.58 9.83 5.17
CA PRO A 35 12.90 9.95 5.77
C PRO A 35 13.80 10.93 5.01
N GLU A 36 13.63 10.98 3.68
CA GLU A 36 14.51 11.70 2.76
C GLU A 36 13.81 12.91 2.16
N PRO A 37 14.49 14.06 2.04
CA PRO A 37 13.96 15.22 1.35
C PRO A 37 13.94 15.03 -0.18
N GLY A 38 13.17 15.87 -0.86
CA GLY A 38 13.20 15.99 -2.33
C GLY A 38 12.48 14.86 -3.06
N LEU A 39 11.48 14.25 -2.43
CA LEU A 39 10.55 13.33 -3.07
C LEU A 39 9.68 14.10 -4.08
N LYS A 40 9.50 13.57 -5.29
CA LYS A 40 8.76 14.26 -6.35
C LYS A 40 7.43 13.58 -6.66
N VAL A 41 6.44 14.40 -7.00
CA VAL A 41 5.15 13.91 -7.50
C VAL A 41 5.39 13.02 -8.73
N GLY A 42 4.74 11.87 -8.74
CA GLY A 42 4.85 10.89 -9.81
C GLY A 42 5.91 9.82 -9.60
N GLU A 43 6.86 10.00 -8.65
CA GLU A 43 7.81 8.97 -8.25
C GLU A 43 7.09 7.80 -7.57
N TYR A 44 7.76 6.64 -7.58
CA TYR A 44 7.31 5.46 -6.88
C TYR A 44 8.15 5.23 -5.63
N VAL A 45 7.49 4.79 -4.57
CA VAL A 45 8.10 4.54 -3.26
C VAL A 45 7.66 3.20 -2.71
N VAL A 46 8.55 2.57 -1.95
CA VAL A 46 8.25 1.38 -1.16
C VAL A 46 7.85 1.83 0.24
N VAL A 47 6.73 1.34 0.73
CA VAL A 47 6.19 1.64 2.06
C VAL A 47 5.97 0.36 2.87
N ASP A 48 6.05 0.47 4.19
CA ASP A 48 5.67 -0.62 5.08
C ASP A 48 4.16 -0.65 5.28
N MET A 49 3.58 -1.82 5.00
CA MET A 49 2.15 -2.07 5.10
C MET A 49 1.87 -3.21 6.07
N ASP A 50 0.59 -3.39 6.40
CA ASP A 50 0.18 -4.56 7.17
C ASP A 50 0.53 -5.82 6.39
N ARG A 51 1.35 -6.67 7.01
CA ARG A 51 1.84 -7.94 6.46
C ARG A 51 2.72 -7.79 5.21
N GLY A 52 3.60 -6.80 5.19
CA GLY A 52 4.64 -6.71 4.17
C GLY A 52 4.91 -5.30 3.69
N GLN A 53 5.14 -5.18 2.40
CA GLN A 53 5.47 -3.95 1.71
C GLN A 53 4.58 -3.73 0.50
N ASP A 54 4.30 -2.48 0.22
CA ASP A 54 3.60 -2.09 -0.99
C ASP A 54 4.36 -1.00 -1.74
N LEU A 55 4.11 -0.90 -3.04
CA LEU A 55 4.75 0.05 -3.93
C LEU A 55 3.69 1.02 -4.44
N GLY A 56 3.81 2.27 -4.01
CA GLY A 56 2.83 3.33 -4.26
C GLY A 56 3.42 4.49 -5.04
N ARG A 57 2.54 5.28 -5.67
CA ARG A 57 2.92 6.46 -6.44
C ARG A 57 2.65 7.74 -5.66
N VAL A 58 3.65 8.61 -5.58
CA VAL A 58 3.57 9.92 -4.91
C VAL A 58 2.57 10.83 -5.64
N ARG A 59 1.58 11.35 -4.91
CA ARG A 59 0.57 12.28 -5.43
C ARG A 59 0.80 13.72 -5.00
N THR A 60 1.11 13.91 -3.73
CA THR A 60 1.34 15.21 -3.12
C THR A 60 2.47 15.08 -2.10
N VAL A 61 3.28 16.11 -1.93
CA VAL A 61 4.35 16.19 -0.91
C VAL A 61 4.24 17.51 -0.13
N GLY A 62 4.92 17.61 1.00
CA GLY A 62 5.16 18.87 1.69
C GLY A 62 3.97 19.38 2.48
N GLY A 63 3.98 20.70 2.71
CA GLY A 63 2.91 21.38 3.44
C GLY A 63 1.52 21.21 2.81
N VAL A 64 1.44 20.93 1.50
CA VAL A 64 0.16 20.63 0.84
C VAL A 64 -0.37 19.26 1.26
N ALA A 65 0.48 18.24 1.32
CA ALA A 65 0.09 16.92 1.80
C ALA A 65 -0.26 16.96 3.30
N ALA A 66 0.49 17.70 4.11
CA ALA A 66 0.22 17.88 5.53
C ALA A 66 -1.16 18.52 5.78
N LYS A 67 -1.50 19.60 5.06
CA LYS A 67 -2.82 20.25 5.16
C LYS A 67 -3.95 19.30 4.79
N LYS A 68 -3.79 18.53 3.70
CA LYS A 68 -4.77 17.53 3.30
C LYS A 68 -4.94 16.46 4.38
N CYS A 69 -3.83 15.92 4.90
CA CYS A 69 -3.84 14.94 5.99
C CYS A 69 -4.66 15.44 7.19
N SER A 70 -4.43 16.67 7.68
CA SER A 70 -5.20 17.24 8.79
C SER A 70 -6.68 17.47 8.49
N SER A 71 -7.03 17.76 7.23
CA SER A 71 -8.43 17.98 6.83
C SER A 71 -9.25 16.69 6.67
N CYS A 72 -8.59 15.53 6.63
CA CYS A 72 -9.27 14.22 6.52
C CYS A 72 -9.73 13.67 7.87
N VAL A 73 -9.25 14.25 8.98
CA VAL A 73 -9.52 13.76 10.34
C VAL A 73 -10.60 14.64 10.96
N ASP A 74 -11.85 14.17 10.94
CA ASP A 74 -12.96 14.78 11.68
C ASP A 74 -12.63 14.72 13.19
N GLY A 75 -12.07 15.80 13.73
CA GLY A 75 -11.76 15.91 15.16
C GLY A 75 -10.34 16.35 15.49
N GLY A 76 -9.91 17.50 15.00
CA GLY A 76 -9.13 18.47 15.81
C GLY A 76 -7.74 18.11 16.32
N THR A 77 -7.11 17.00 15.96
CA THR A 77 -5.69 16.76 16.19
C THR A 77 -5.00 16.43 14.88
N GLY A 78 -4.05 17.28 14.48
CA GLY A 78 -3.18 17.06 13.33
C GLY A 78 -2.28 15.86 13.57
N ALA A 79 -2.84 14.66 13.44
CA ALA A 79 -2.13 13.42 13.64
C ALA A 79 -1.09 13.26 12.52
N THR A 80 0.18 13.27 12.91
CA THR A 80 1.29 12.84 12.05
C THR A 80 1.00 11.42 11.58
N PRO A 81 1.20 11.09 10.30
CA PRO A 81 1.03 9.72 9.83
C PRO A 81 1.91 8.75 10.64
N GLU A 82 1.31 7.64 11.09
CA GLU A 82 2.03 6.62 11.86
C GLU A 82 3.01 5.81 11.00
N ARG A 83 2.80 5.77 9.68
CA ARG A 83 3.60 4.98 8.75
C ARG A 83 4.61 5.84 8.00
N GLN A 84 5.73 5.22 7.65
CA GLN A 84 6.86 5.87 7.00
C GLN A 84 7.13 5.27 5.62
N ILE A 85 7.57 6.12 4.68
CA ILE A 85 8.18 5.67 3.44
C ILE A 85 9.52 5.01 3.75
N ARG A 86 9.76 3.80 3.23
CA ARG A 86 11.07 3.16 3.39
C ARG A 86 12.11 3.80 2.49
N ARG A 87 11.81 3.90 1.19
CA ARG A 87 12.72 4.43 0.17
C ARG A 87 12.00 4.64 -1.15
N ARG A 88 12.70 5.29 -2.09
CA ARG A 88 12.32 5.31 -3.51
C ARG A 88 12.40 3.90 -4.10
N ALA A 89 11.49 3.59 -5.00
CA ALA A 89 11.50 2.35 -5.76
C ALA A 89 12.51 2.44 -6.92
N SER A 90 13.17 1.32 -7.23
CA SER A 90 13.98 1.21 -8.45
C SER A 90 13.11 1.03 -9.69
N ALA A 91 13.67 1.25 -10.88
CA ALA A 91 12.96 1.01 -12.13
C ALA A 91 12.50 -0.45 -12.28
N GLU A 92 13.33 -1.40 -11.88
CA GLU A 92 13.01 -2.84 -11.89
C GLU A 92 11.82 -3.14 -10.96
N GLU A 93 11.75 -2.51 -9.78
CA GLU A 93 10.64 -2.70 -8.85
C GLU A 93 9.32 -2.16 -9.39
N VAL A 94 9.37 -1.03 -10.10
CA VAL A 94 8.22 -0.45 -10.80
C VAL A 94 7.78 -1.37 -11.94
N GLU A 95 8.72 -1.93 -12.71
CA GLU A 95 8.39 -2.91 -13.76
C GLU A 95 7.72 -4.16 -13.17
N ARG A 96 8.26 -4.70 -12.06
CA ARG A 96 7.63 -5.81 -11.33
C ARG A 96 6.22 -5.46 -10.87
N LEU A 97 5.96 -4.23 -10.42
CA LEU A 97 4.61 -3.78 -10.09
C LEU A 97 3.69 -3.86 -11.33
N LEU A 98 4.14 -3.36 -12.48
CA LEU A 98 3.32 -3.37 -13.71
C LEU A 98 2.99 -4.80 -14.16
N ILE A 99 3.96 -5.71 -14.13
CA ILE A 99 3.76 -7.13 -14.42
C ILE A 99 2.76 -7.75 -13.43
N LEU A 100 2.91 -7.45 -12.14
CA LEU A 100 1.99 -7.90 -11.09
C LEU A 100 0.55 -7.45 -11.37
N ARG A 101 0.35 -6.18 -11.73
CA ARG A 101 -0.97 -5.64 -12.06
C ARG A 101 -1.58 -6.28 -13.30
N ALA A 102 -0.76 -6.60 -14.32
CA ALA A 102 -1.24 -7.31 -15.50
C ALA A 102 -1.67 -8.76 -15.18
N ASP A 103 -0.99 -9.40 -14.23
CA ASP A 103 -1.27 -10.78 -13.81
C ASP A 103 -2.52 -10.93 -12.92
N GLU A 104 -2.97 -9.85 -12.29
CA GLU A 104 -4.13 -9.85 -11.40
C GLU A 104 -5.41 -10.34 -12.09
N GLU A 105 -5.59 -10.10 -13.38
CA GLU A 105 -6.76 -10.62 -14.09
C GLU A 105 -6.77 -12.16 -14.12
N ARG A 106 -5.61 -12.79 -14.30
CA ARG A 106 -5.48 -14.25 -14.24
C ARG A 106 -5.77 -14.75 -12.82
N VAL A 107 -5.24 -14.09 -11.81
CA VAL A 107 -5.47 -14.42 -10.39
C VAL A 107 -6.95 -14.29 -10.03
N ARG A 108 -7.63 -13.25 -10.51
CA ARG A 108 -9.06 -13.03 -10.32
C ARG A 108 -9.89 -14.18 -10.88
N ARG A 109 -9.55 -14.69 -12.07
CA ARG A 109 -10.22 -15.86 -12.67
C ARG A 109 -10.02 -17.12 -11.84
N GLN A 110 -8.80 -17.34 -11.35
CA GLN A 110 -8.51 -18.47 -10.46
C GLN A 110 -9.33 -18.38 -9.16
N ALA A 111 -9.41 -17.20 -8.55
CA ALA A 111 -10.23 -16.98 -7.36
C ALA A 111 -11.72 -17.26 -7.62
N ARG A 112 -12.24 -16.88 -8.80
CA ARG A 112 -13.63 -17.19 -9.20
C ARG A 112 -13.87 -18.69 -9.33
N ALA A 113 -12.95 -19.42 -9.96
CA ALA A 113 -13.05 -20.87 -10.08
C ALA A 113 -13.08 -21.56 -8.71
N LEU A 114 -12.25 -21.10 -7.75
CA LEU A 114 -12.28 -21.62 -6.37
C LEU A 114 -13.60 -21.29 -5.66
N VAL A 115 -14.11 -20.06 -5.81
CA VAL A 115 -15.42 -19.67 -5.26
C VAL A 115 -16.54 -20.57 -5.77
N GLU A 116 -16.54 -20.90 -7.05
CA GLU A 116 -17.49 -21.82 -7.67
C GLU A 116 -17.33 -23.25 -7.16
N GLN A 117 -16.09 -23.75 -7.09
CA GLN A 117 -15.76 -25.08 -6.58
C GLN A 117 -16.21 -25.28 -5.12
N HIS A 118 -16.12 -24.24 -4.29
CA HIS A 118 -16.55 -24.27 -2.89
C HIS A 118 -18.02 -23.84 -2.70
N HIS A 119 -18.77 -23.62 -3.78
CA HIS A 119 -20.18 -23.19 -3.76
C HIS A 119 -20.44 -21.96 -2.88
N LEU A 120 -19.48 -21.03 -2.84
CA LEU A 120 -19.60 -19.81 -2.03
C LEU A 120 -20.55 -18.83 -2.73
N LYS A 121 -21.58 -18.35 -2.02
CA LYS A 121 -22.60 -17.42 -2.54
C LYS A 121 -22.06 -15.98 -2.64
N MET A 122 -21.02 -15.77 -3.45
CA MET A 122 -20.35 -14.49 -3.68
C MET A 122 -19.88 -14.37 -5.14
N LYS A 123 -19.64 -13.13 -5.57
CA LYS A 123 -19.03 -12.81 -6.87
C LYS A 123 -17.78 -11.97 -6.65
N VAL A 124 -16.61 -12.50 -7.03
CA VAL A 124 -15.34 -11.76 -6.98
C VAL A 124 -15.34 -10.69 -8.08
N THR A 125 -15.28 -9.42 -7.68
CA THR A 125 -15.30 -8.27 -8.59
C THR A 125 -13.89 -7.87 -8.99
N GLU A 126 -12.94 -7.86 -8.05
CA GLU A 126 -11.56 -7.41 -8.25
C GLU A 126 -10.60 -8.16 -7.34
N CYS A 127 -9.31 -8.19 -7.68
CA CYS A 127 -8.27 -8.63 -6.76
C CYS A 127 -7.06 -7.70 -6.79
N GLU A 128 -6.34 -7.62 -5.68
CA GLU A 128 -5.17 -6.79 -5.53
C GLU A 128 -4.09 -7.54 -4.76
N TRP A 129 -2.94 -7.73 -5.40
CA TRP A 129 -1.73 -8.10 -4.70
C TRP A 129 -1.10 -6.86 -4.07
N GLN A 130 -0.60 -7.01 -2.85
CA GLN A 130 0.49 -6.16 -2.38
C GLN A 130 1.72 -6.40 -3.26
N TRP A 131 2.53 -5.37 -3.45
CA TRP A 131 3.68 -5.44 -4.34
C TRP A 131 4.63 -6.61 -4.05
N ASP A 132 4.85 -6.94 -2.78
CA ASP A 132 5.70 -8.05 -2.35
C ASP A 132 5.04 -9.45 -2.42
N LYS A 133 3.78 -9.52 -2.86
CA LYS A 133 2.93 -10.73 -2.91
C LYS A 133 2.67 -11.41 -1.57
N ASN A 134 2.90 -10.75 -0.43
CA ASN A 134 2.61 -11.33 0.88
C ASN A 134 1.11 -11.30 1.23
N LYS A 135 0.32 -10.48 0.54
CA LYS A 135 -1.13 -10.38 0.73
C LYS A 135 -1.88 -10.24 -0.60
N LEU A 136 -2.85 -11.12 -0.81
CA LEU A 136 -3.89 -10.98 -1.83
C LEU A 136 -5.17 -10.46 -1.17
N THR A 137 -5.70 -9.36 -1.68
CA THR A 137 -7.01 -8.82 -1.28
C THR A 137 -8.02 -9.15 -2.37
N LEU A 138 -9.13 -9.79 -2.02
CA LEU A 138 -10.26 -10.07 -2.92
C LEU A 138 -11.41 -9.14 -2.59
N TYR A 139 -11.90 -8.42 -3.59
CA TYR A 139 -13.13 -7.64 -3.49
C TYR A 139 -14.28 -8.45 -4.08
N PHE A 140 -15.41 -8.45 -3.40
CA PHE A 140 -16.56 -9.25 -3.82
C PHE A 140 -17.89 -8.65 -3.39
N THR A 141 -18.96 -9.07 -4.05
CA THR A 141 -20.34 -8.81 -3.66
C THR A 141 -21.01 -10.10 -3.21
N ALA A 142 -21.86 -10.04 -2.19
CA ALA A 142 -22.67 -11.16 -1.73
C ALA A 142 -24.00 -10.65 -1.17
N GLU A 143 -25.09 -11.40 -1.38
CA GLU A 143 -26.42 -11.03 -0.85
C GLU A 143 -26.55 -11.28 0.64
N ARG A 144 -25.80 -12.26 1.16
CA ARG A 144 -25.79 -12.68 2.56
C ARG A 144 -24.35 -12.91 3.02
N ARG A 145 -24.18 -13.08 4.33
CA ARG A 145 -22.89 -13.45 4.92
C ARG A 145 -22.37 -14.75 4.28
N VAL A 146 -21.09 -14.74 3.91
CA VAL A 146 -20.38 -15.88 3.30
C VAL A 146 -19.34 -16.41 4.27
N ASP A 147 -19.28 -17.73 4.43
CA ASP A 147 -18.23 -18.41 5.16
C ASP A 147 -17.11 -18.82 4.19
N PHE A 148 -16.05 -18.04 4.15
CA PHE A 148 -14.94 -18.21 3.21
C PHE A 148 -13.74 -18.98 3.79
N ARG A 149 -13.88 -19.61 4.97
CA ARG A 149 -12.74 -20.29 5.63
C ARG A 149 -12.11 -21.39 4.78
N GLN A 150 -12.90 -22.04 3.93
CA GLN A 150 -12.40 -23.06 3.00
C GLN A 150 -11.54 -22.48 1.87
N LEU A 151 -11.67 -21.19 1.56
CA LEU A 151 -10.91 -20.50 0.50
C LEU A 151 -9.52 -20.02 0.99
N VAL A 152 -9.35 -19.82 2.29
CA VAL A 152 -8.12 -19.27 2.91
C VAL A 152 -7.26 -20.34 3.60
N ARG A 153 -7.53 -21.62 3.30
CA ARG A 153 -6.80 -22.77 3.83
C ARG A 153 -5.72 -23.26 2.87
#